data_AF-A0A520GLG1-F1
#
_entry.id   AF-A0A520GLG1-F1
#
_cell.length_a   1.000
_cell.length_b   1.000
_cell.length_c   1.000
_cell.angle_alpha   90.00
_cell.angle_beta   90.00
_cell.angle_gamma   90.00
#
_symmetry.space_group_name_H-M   'P 1'
#
loop_
_entity.id
_entity.type
_entity.pdbx_description
1 polymer ?
#
loop_
_entity_poly.entity_id
_entity_poly.type
_entity_poly.pdbx_seq_one_letter_code
_entity_poly.pdbx_strand_id
1 'polypeptide(L)' 'MTSASTKLPFQAEVAQLLHLVTHALYSNKEIFLRELISNASDACDKLRFEALDHPELYEDQPELNVRLS' A
#
# COMPACT_ATOMS: atom_id res chain seq x y z
N MET A 1 -7.76 -21.70 13.27
CA MET A 1 -6.84 -22.52 12.44
C MET A 1 -5.77 -21.59 11.89
N THR A 2 -4.54 -21.63 12.40
CA THR A 2 -3.45 -20.79 11.91
C THR A 2 -2.91 -21.39 10.62
N SER A 3 -2.98 -20.65 9.51
CA SER A 3 -2.37 -21.05 8.25
C SER A 3 -0.85 -21.18 8.42
N ALA A 4 -0.26 -22.22 7.83
CA ALA A 4 1.18 -22.42 7.85
C ALA A 4 1.89 -21.27 7.10
N SER A 5 3.04 -20.83 7.63
CA SER A 5 3.86 -19.79 6.99
C SER A 5 4.47 -20.31 5.68
N THR A 6 4.06 -19.73 4.55
CA THR A 6 4.60 -20.05 3.22
C THR A 6 5.47 -18.90 2.73
N LYS A 7 6.72 -19.21 2.32
CA LYS A 7 7.61 -18.25 1.68
C LYS A 7 7.32 -18.18 0.18
N LEU A 8 7.09 -16.97 -0.33
CA LEU A 8 6.89 -16.70 -1.75
C LEU A 8 8.06 -15.84 -2.26
N PRO A 9 9.02 -16.40 -3.02
CA PRO A 9 10.13 -15.62 -3.54
C PRO A 9 9.66 -14.68 -4.67
N PHE A 10 10.31 -13.52 -4.79
CA PHE A 10 10.12 -12.65 -5.94
C PHE A 10 10.65 -13.30 -7.22
N GLN A 11 10.01 -12.98 -8.35
CA GLN A 11 10.54 -13.26 -9.67
C GLN A 11 11.85 -12.48 -9.89
N ALA A 12 12.74 -13.00 -10.73
CA ALA A 12 14.09 -12.46 -10.90
C ALA A 12 14.09 -10.98 -11.35
N GLU A 13 13.15 -10.62 -12.21
CA GLU A 13 12.97 -9.27 -12.76
C GLU A 13 12.55 -8.28 -11.66
N VAL A 14 11.62 -8.69 -10.79
CA VAL A 14 11.14 -7.87 -9.67
C VAL A 14 12.25 -7.67 -8.63
N ALA A 15 13.04 -8.71 -8.37
CA ALA A 15 14.19 -8.62 -7.47
C ALA A 15 15.27 -7.64 -8.00
N GLN A 16 15.54 -7.65 -9.31
CA GLN A 16 16.46 -6.69 -9.94
C GLN A 16 15.92 -5.26 -9.88
N LEU A 17 14.62 -5.06 -10.12
CA LEU A 17 14.00 -3.74 -10.02
C LEU A 17 14.08 -3.18 -8.59
N LEU A 18 13.79 -3.99 -7.57
CA LEU A 18 13.97 -3.63 -6.16
C LEU A 18 15.41 -3.20 -5.85
N HIS A 19 16.39 -3.93 -6.37
CA HIS A 19 17.80 -3.59 -6.20
C HIS A 19 18.16 -2.24 -6.84
N LEU A 20 17.63 -1.95 -8.04
CA LEU A 20 17.87 -0.67 -8.71
C LEU A 20 17.19 0.51 -8.00
N VAL A 21 15.91 0.35 -7.62
CA VAL A 21 15.12 1.39 -6.95
C VAL A 21 15.72 1.74 -5.60
N THR A 22 16.15 0.74 -4.82
CA THR A 22 16.79 1.01 -3.51
C THR A 22 18.04 1.87 -3.66
N HIS A 23 18.89 1.62 -4.66
CA HIS A 23 20.07 2.44 -4.93
C HIS A 23 19.72 3.85 -5.46
N ALA A 24 18.70 3.98 -6.30
CA ALA A 24 18.26 5.28 -6.83
C ALA A 24 17.63 6.19 -5.76
N LEU A 25 16.94 5.60 -4.77
CA LEU A 25 16.29 6.31 -3.66
C LEU A 25 17.24 6.70 -2.53
N TYR A 26 18.50 6.25 -2.54
CA TYR A 26 19.47 6.59 -1.49
C TYR A 26 19.72 8.09 -1.35
N SER A 27 19.48 8.86 -2.41
CA SER A 27 19.60 10.33 -2.42
C SER A 27 18.34 11.05 -1.95
N ASN A 28 17.16 10.42 -2.02
CA ASN A 28 15.86 11.04 -1.76
C ASN A 28 14.96 10.08 -0.98
N LYS A 29 15.32 9.81 0.28
CA LYS A 29 14.62 8.82 1.11
C LYS A 29 13.18 9.23 1.40
N GLU A 30 12.83 10.50 1.33
CA GLU A 30 11.47 10.99 1.49
C GLU A 30 10.49 10.50 0.41
N ILE A 31 11.00 10.04 -0.75
CA ILE A 31 10.15 9.52 -1.84
C ILE A 31 9.37 8.28 -1.41
N PHE A 32 9.96 7.34 -0.66
CA PHE A 32 9.20 6.14 -0.26
C PHE A 32 7.98 6.53 0.57
N LEU A 33 8.12 7.51 1.48
CA LEU A 33 7.03 7.95 2.34
C LEU A 33 5.95 8.64 1.52
N ARG A 34 6.33 9.44 0.52
CA ARG A 34 5.40 10.02 -0.45
C ARG A 34 4.61 8.94 -1.19
N GLU A 35 5.27 7.92 -1.71
CA GLU A 35 4.60 6.82 -2.44
C GLU A 35 3.64 6.04 -1.53
N LEU A 36 4.02 5.79 -0.26
CA LEU A 36 3.13 5.11 0.69
C LEU A 36 1.89 5.94 1.01
N ILE A 37 2.05 7.25 1.24
CA ILE A 37 0.91 8.16 1.48
C ILE A 37 0.01 8.24 0.24
N SER A 38 0.61 8.32 -0.97
CA SER A 38 -0.14 8.31 -2.23
C SER A 38 -0.96 7.04 -2.38
N ASN A 39 -0.36 5.86 -2.15
CA ASN A 39 -1.05 4.58 -2.22
C ASN A 39 -2.21 4.49 -1.21
N ALA A 40 -2.00 5.02 0.00
CA ALA A 40 -3.05 5.04 1.02
C ALA A 40 -4.20 6.00 0.64
N SER A 41 -3.88 7.15 0.05
CA SER A 41 -4.89 8.08 -0.50
C SER A 41 -5.71 7.42 -1.61
N ASP A 42 -5.05 6.77 -2.56
CA ASP A 42 -5.71 6.06 -3.67
C ASP A 42 -6.61 4.93 -3.16
N ALA A 43 -6.20 4.22 -2.11
CA ALA A 43 -7.03 3.20 -1.47
C ALA A 43 -8.29 3.80 -0.82
N CYS A 44 -8.16 4.94 -0.13
CA CYS A 44 -9.30 5.65 0.43
C CYS A 44 -10.29 6.10 -0.65
N ASP A 45 -9.78 6.62 -1.77
CA ASP A 45 -10.62 7.11 -2.86
C ASP A 45 -11.33 5.97 -3.60
N LYS A 46 -10.65 4.82 -3.76
CA LYS A 46 -11.30 3.59 -4.28
C LYS A 46 -12.43 3.13 -3.37
N LEU A 47 -12.21 3.08 -2.06
CA LEU A 47 -13.26 2.71 -1.10
C LEU A 47 -14.42 3.69 -1.15
N ARG A 48 -14.16 5.00 -1.20
CA ARG A 48 -15.20 6.02 -1.34
C ARG A 48 -16.05 5.83 -2.58
N PHE A 49 -15.41 5.52 -3.71
CA PHE A 49 -16.09 5.30 -4.97
C PHE A 49 -16.98 4.04 -4.91
N GLU A 50 -16.45 2.92 -4.41
CA GLU A 50 -17.23 1.68 -4.26
C GLU A 50 -18.39 1.84 -3.26
N ALA A 51 -18.18 2.62 -2.21
CA ALA A 51 -19.20 2.87 -1.19
C ALA A 51 -20.36 3.78 -1.65
N LEU A 52 -20.28 4.37 -2.86
CA LEU A 52 -21.44 5.04 -3.48
C LEU A 52 -22.56 4.04 -3.77
N ASP A 53 -22.19 2.84 -4.20
CA ASP A 53 -23.14 1.74 -4.49
C ASP A 53 -23.30 0.80 -3.28
N HIS A 54 -22.26 0.69 -2.44
CA HIS A 54 -22.19 -0.20 -1.28
C HIS A 54 -21.86 0.54 0.03
N PRO A 55 -22.80 1.30 0.61
CA PRO A 55 -22.55 2.10 1.81
C PRO A 55 -22.05 1.28 3.02
N GLU A 56 -22.38 -0.02 3.07
CA GLU A 56 -21.94 -0.97 4.10
C GLU A 56 -20.42 -1.16 4.18
N LEU A 57 -19.67 -0.81 3.13
CA LEU A 57 -18.21 -0.97 3.10
C LEU A 57 -17.47 -0.07 4.09
N TYR A 58 -18.11 0.98 4.59
CA TYR A 58 -17.54 1.79 5.67
C TYR A 58 -17.59 1.11 7.04
N GLU A 59 -18.40 0.06 7.20
CA GLU A 59 -18.68 -0.57 8.49
C GLU A 59 -18.96 0.49 9.58
N ASP A 60 -18.19 0.49 10.67
CA ASP A 60 -18.29 1.46 11.77
C ASP A 60 -17.31 2.66 11.62
N GLN A 61 -16.56 2.76 10.51
CA GLN A 61 -15.53 3.79 10.30
C GLN A 61 -15.74 4.59 8.99
N PRO A 62 -16.67 5.56 8.99
CA PRO A 62 -16.89 6.43 7.84
C PRO A 62 -15.74 7.43 7.59
N GLU A 63 -14.94 7.74 8.61
CA GLU A 63 -13.81 8.66 8.51
C GLU A 63 -12.49 7.95 8.20
N LEU A 64 -12.18 7.87 6.90
CA LEU A 64 -10.91 7.31 6.42
C LEU A 64 -9.73 8.23 6.78
N ASN A 65 -8.67 7.63 7.32
CA ASN A 65 -7.45 8.35 7.71
C ASN A 65 -6.18 7.54 7.41
N VAL A 66 -5.07 8.24 7.21
CA VAL A 66 -3.72 7.67 7.04
C VAL A 66 -2.91 7.98 8.29
N ARG A 67 -2.55 6.95 9.06
CA ARG A 67 -1.79 7.10 10.31
C ARG A 67 -0.34 6.70 10.12
N LEU A 68 0.57 7.55 10.60
CA LEU A 68 1.99 7.24 10.75
C LEU A 68 2.30 6.98 12.24
N SER A 69 3.07 5.94 12.54
CA SER A 69 3.45 5.55 13.91
C SER A 69 4.84 4.95 13.97
#